data_AF-A0A7X7QTB4-F1
#
_entry.id   AF-A0A7X7QTB4-F1
#
_cell.length_a   1.000
_cell.length_b   1.000
_cell.length_c   1.000
_cell.angle_alpha   90.00
_cell.angle_beta   90.00
_cell.angle_gamma   90.00
#
_symmetry.space_group_name_H-M   'P 1'
#
loop_
_entity.id
_entity.type
_entity.pdbx_description
1 polymer ?
#
loop_
_entity_poly.entity_id
_entity_poly.type
_entity_poly.pdbx_seq_one_letter_code
_entity_poly.pdbx_strand_id
1 'polypeptide(L)'
;NLAELFAEDVRGNRLVNLPVFKNVRGLEQIRLLVQVTGLYGVLDSYLQFFQKTDYRPIFVHGCTSITIPEAFIYLDSGQLQGLLEGVAGAAWYSELLKQRFPNRAEDSSRVMNTALGIAHLIIILLIALGNLPGLIGLFHREERA
;
A
#
# COMPACT_ATOMS: atom_id res chain seq x y z
N ASN A 1 10.95 -10.23 25.25
CA ASN A 1 11.53 -11.12 24.24
C ASN A 1 10.50 -11.32 23.14
N LEU A 2 10.83 -11.07 21.87
CA LEU A 2 9.86 -11.17 20.75
C LEU A 2 9.32 -12.59 20.53
N ALA A 3 10.16 -13.60 20.68
CA ALA A 3 9.76 -14.99 20.48
C ALA A 3 8.75 -15.47 21.55
N GLU A 4 8.84 -14.93 22.76
CA GLU A 4 7.89 -15.19 23.84
C GLU A 4 6.59 -14.41 23.66
N LEU A 5 6.69 -13.14 23.21
CA LEU A 5 5.53 -12.27 23.02
C LEU A 5 4.58 -12.79 21.93
N PHE A 6 5.13 -13.22 20.79
CA PHE A 6 4.34 -13.75 19.68
C PHE A 6 4.06 -15.25 19.79
N ALA A 7 4.78 -15.97 20.66
CA ALA A 7 4.64 -17.39 21.00
C ALA A 7 4.78 -18.40 19.84
N GLU A 8 3.90 -18.37 18.85
CA GLU A 8 3.78 -19.36 17.77
C GLU A 8 3.56 -18.70 16.40
N ASP A 9 4.03 -19.36 15.34
CA ASP A 9 3.74 -18.94 13.96
C ASP A 9 2.36 -19.45 13.50
N VAL A 10 1.96 -19.06 12.28
CA VAL A 10 0.68 -19.47 11.66
C VAL A 10 0.55 -20.99 11.43
N ARG A 11 1.65 -21.75 11.56
CA ARG A 11 1.70 -23.21 11.40
C ARG A 11 1.77 -23.92 12.76
N GLY A 12 1.70 -23.18 13.87
CA GLY A 12 1.82 -23.71 15.23
C GLY A 12 3.25 -24.01 15.68
N ASN A 13 4.28 -23.55 14.95
CA ASN A 13 5.66 -23.70 15.40
C ASN A 13 5.96 -22.67 16.48
N ARG A 14 6.44 -23.11 17.63
CA ARG A 14 6.91 -22.22 18.69
C ARG A 14 8.08 -21.37 18.19
N LEU A 15 7.94 -20.05 18.25
CA LEU A 15 8.93 -19.11 17.71
C LEU A 15 10.29 -19.22 18.39
N VAL A 16 10.31 -19.56 19.68
CA VAL A 16 11.54 -19.82 20.46
C VAL A 16 12.40 -20.95 19.87
N ASN A 17 11.81 -21.86 19.08
CA ASN A 17 12.52 -22.97 18.45
C ASN A 17 13.07 -22.59 17.07
N LEU A 18 12.58 -21.51 16.46
CA LEU A 18 12.96 -21.12 15.11
C LEU A 18 14.37 -20.49 15.09
N PRO A 19 15.26 -20.90 14.16
CA PRO A 19 16.62 -20.37 14.08
C PRO A 19 16.69 -18.84 13.98
N VAL A 20 15.71 -18.21 13.31
CA VAL A 20 15.64 -16.75 13.12
C VAL A 20 15.48 -15.98 14.44
N PHE A 21 14.88 -16.59 15.47
CA PHE A 21 14.64 -15.95 16.76
C PHE A 21 15.77 -16.18 17.79
N LYS A 22 16.76 -17.03 17.50
CA LYS A 22 17.86 -17.33 18.45
C LYS A 22 18.63 -16.08 18.90
N ASN A 23 18.81 -15.13 17.98
CA ASN A 23 19.58 -13.90 18.22
C ASN A 23 18.72 -12.62 18.24
N VAL A 24 17.40 -12.76 18.10
CA VAL A 24 16.44 -11.64 18.02
C VAL A 24 15.59 -11.63 19.29
N ARG A 25 15.91 -10.73 20.21
CA ARG A 25 15.29 -10.62 21.54
C ARG A 25 14.36 -9.42 21.66
N GLY A 26 14.70 -8.30 21.03
CA GLY A 26 14.00 -7.01 21.18
C GLY A 26 13.60 -6.37 19.86
N LEU A 27 12.65 -5.43 19.93
CA LEU A 27 12.19 -4.64 18.79
C LEU A 27 13.32 -3.83 18.15
N GLU A 28 14.28 -3.37 18.97
CA GLU A 28 15.42 -2.55 18.58
C GLU A 28 16.37 -3.23 17.59
N GLN A 29 16.28 -4.55 17.48
CA GLN A 29 17.07 -5.34 16.54
C GLN A 29 16.42 -5.45 15.15
N ILE A 30 15.14 -5.07 15.01
CA ILE A 30 14.40 -5.11 13.74
C ILE A 30 14.66 -3.82 12.99
N ARG A 31 15.64 -3.79 12.09
CA ARG A 31 15.96 -2.54 11.37
C ARG A 31 14.96 -2.17 10.28
N LEU A 32 14.31 -3.17 9.70
CA LEU A 32 13.34 -3.02 8.61
C LEU A 32 12.11 -3.88 8.93
N LEU A 33 10.94 -3.27 8.82
CA LEU A 33 9.66 -3.94 8.89
C LEU A 33 8.95 -3.75 7.56
N VAL A 34 8.67 -4.88 6.90
CA VAL A 34 7.89 -4.95 5.67
C VAL A 34 6.52 -5.52 6.02
N GLN A 35 5.47 -4.71 5.89
CA GLN A 35 4.11 -5.17 6.12
C GLN A 35 3.37 -5.23 4.78
N VAL A 36 2.77 -6.38 4.48
CA VAL A 36 1.94 -6.55 3.27
C VAL A 36 0.55 -6.99 3.67
N THR A 37 -0.45 -6.13 3.47
CA THR A 37 -1.84 -6.42 3.83
C THR A 37 -2.82 -5.60 2.99
N GLY A 38 -3.98 -6.17 2.68
CA GLY A 38 -5.11 -5.44 2.10
C GLY A 38 -6.21 -5.10 3.12
N LEU A 39 -5.99 -5.45 4.39
CA LEU A 39 -6.97 -5.25 5.45
C LEU A 39 -6.81 -3.86 6.08
N TYR A 40 -7.90 -3.10 6.05
CA TYR A 40 -8.00 -1.76 6.63
C TYR A 40 -7.67 -1.75 8.13
N GLY A 41 -6.94 -0.73 8.61
CA GLY A 41 -6.58 -0.53 10.02
C GLY A 41 -5.47 -1.43 10.58
N VAL A 42 -4.98 -2.41 9.79
CA VAL A 42 -3.86 -3.27 10.23
C VAL A 42 -2.53 -2.52 10.19
N LEU A 43 -2.37 -1.55 9.28
CA LEU A 43 -1.18 -0.71 9.22
C LEU A 43 -0.98 0.06 10.53
N ASP A 44 -2.02 0.74 10.99
CA ASP A 44 -2.05 1.52 12.23
C ASP A 44 -1.60 0.70 13.44
N SER A 45 -2.14 -0.52 13.54
CA SER A 45 -1.86 -1.43 14.66
C SER A 45 -0.37 -1.80 14.72
N TYR A 46 0.26 -2.04 13.57
CA TYR A 46 1.69 -2.33 13.52
C TYR A 46 2.54 -1.09 13.75
N LEU A 47 2.17 0.06 13.19
CA LEU A 47 2.90 1.31 13.45
C LEU A 47 2.93 1.62 14.95
N GLN A 48 1.80 1.48 15.64
CA GLN A 48 1.71 1.67 17.09
C GLN A 48 2.52 0.63 17.86
N PHE A 49 2.42 -0.65 17.50
CA PHE A 49 3.13 -1.72 18.21
C PHE A 49 4.66 -1.59 18.10
N PHE A 50 5.17 -1.20 16.93
CA PHE A 50 6.61 -1.06 16.67
C PHE A 50 7.16 0.34 17.02
N GLN A 51 6.34 1.23 17.57
CA GLN A 51 6.75 2.54 18.04
C GLN A 51 7.15 2.49 19.51
N LYS A 52 8.44 2.72 19.78
CA LYS A 52 9.00 2.94 21.11
C LYS A 52 9.49 4.38 21.24
N THR A 53 9.57 4.91 22.46
CA THR A 53 9.98 6.30 22.76
C THR A 53 11.22 6.75 21.97
N ASP A 54 12.24 5.90 21.89
CA ASP A 54 13.52 6.22 21.24
C ASP A 54 13.83 5.33 20.02
N TYR A 55 12.86 4.55 19.56
CA TYR A 55 13.11 3.58 18.49
C TYR A 55 11.87 3.29 17.65
N ARG A 56 12.06 3.32 16.33
CA ARG A 56 11.13 2.77 15.35
C ARG A 56 11.94 2.13 14.22
N PRO A 57 11.58 0.91 13.76
CA PRO A 57 12.18 0.33 12.56
C PRO A 57 11.94 1.23 11.34
N ILE A 58 12.74 1.07 10.29
CA ILE A 58 12.33 1.54 8.96
C ILE A 58 11.09 0.75 8.59
N PHE A 59 10.00 1.44 8.31
CA PHE A 59 8.73 0.81 8.02
C PHE A 59 8.39 0.99 6.54
N VAL A 60 8.13 -0.10 5.83
CA VAL A 60 7.64 -0.08 4.46
C VAL A 60 6.37 -0.93 4.38
N HIS A 61 5.44 -0.50 3.54
CA HIS A 61 4.10 -1.08 3.47
C HIS A 61 3.76 -1.46 2.04
N GLY A 62 3.12 -2.60 1.84
CA GLY A 62 2.51 -3.01 0.57
C GLY A 62 1.03 -3.26 0.77
N CYS A 63 0.20 -2.68 -0.09
CA CYS A 63 -1.25 -2.72 0.13
C CYS A 63 -2.07 -2.85 -1.13
N THR A 64 -3.34 -3.22 -0.95
CA THR A 64 -4.31 -3.20 -2.05
C THR A 64 -4.77 -1.79 -2.34
N SER A 65 -5.23 -1.51 -3.56
CA SER A 65 -5.56 -0.15 -3.99
C SER A 65 -6.57 0.59 -3.11
N ILE A 66 -7.43 -0.13 -2.39
CA ILE A 66 -8.45 0.44 -1.50
C ILE A 66 -7.87 1.07 -0.22
N THR A 67 -6.72 0.58 0.26
CA THR A 67 -6.08 1.06 1.50
C THR A 67 -4.92 2.01 1.23
N ILE A 68 -4.68 2.38 -0.04
CA ILE A 68 -3.65 3.36 -0.42
C ILE A 68 -3.87 4.72 0.28
N PRO A 69 -5.09 5.30 0.31
CA PRO A 69 -5.30 6.62 0.93
C PRO A 69 -4.93 6.68 2.42
N GLU A 70 -5.21 5.61 3.17
CA GLU A 70 -4.80 5.47 4.58
C GLU A 70 -3.28 5.44 4.71
N ALA A 71 -2.61 4.68 3.84
CA ALA A 71 -1.15 4.54 3.87
C ALA A 71 -0.41 5.85 3.51
N PHE A 72 -0.98 6.70 2.64
CA PHE A 72 -0.38 7.97 2.26
C PHE A 72 -0.16 8.91 3.43
N ILE A 73 -1.07 8.95 4.40
CA ILE A 73 -0.93 9.77 5.62
C ILE A 73 0.38 9.42 6.36
N TYR A 74 0.71 8.13 6.43
CA TYR A 74 1.92 7.64 7.07
C TYR A 74 3.18 7.82 6.22
N LEU A 75 3.04 7.78 4.90
CA LEU A 75 4.12 8.09 3.97
C LEU A 75 4.49 9.57 4.05
N ASP A 76 3.51 10.46 4.00
CA ASP A 76 3.70 11.92 4.02
C ASP A 76 4.25 12.41 5.36
N SER A 77 3.84 11.79 6.47
CA SER A 77 4.39 12.08 7.80
C SER A 77 5.79 11.48 8.03
N GLY A 78 6.33 10.69 7.09
CA GLY A 78 7.61 10.00 7.22
C GLY A 78 7.60 8.84 8.22
N GLN A 79 6.41 8.38 8.63
CA GLN A 79 6.27 7.15 9.40
C GLN A 79 6.55 5.90 8.56
N LEU A 80 6.17 5.93 7.28
CA LEU A 80 6.59 4.99 6.25
C LEU A 80 7.73 5.59 5.43
N GLN A 81 8.71 4.78 5.06
CA GLN A 81 9.79 5.15 4.13
C GLN A 81 9.63 4.52 2.74
N GLY A 82 8.57 3.73 2.54
CA GLY A 82 8.29 3.10 1.26
C GLY A 82 6.88 2.53 1.23
N LEU A 83 6.22 2.70 0.09
CA LEU A 83 4.88 2.21 -0.16
C LEU A 83 4.85 1.46 -1.50
N LEU A 84 4.49 0.18 -1.46
CA LEU A 84 4.17 -0.61 -2.63
C LEU A 84 2.65 -0.58 -2.82
N GLU A 85 2.22 0.42 -3.58
CA GLU A 85 0.83 0.61 -3.99
C GLU A 85 0.37 -0.55 -4.89
N GLY A 86 -0.89 -0.97 -4.79
CA GLY A 86 -1.43 -2.16 -5.46
C GLY A 86 -1.03 -2.36 -6.94
N VAL A 87 -1.88 -1.96 -7.88
CA VAL A 87 -1.61 -2.19 -9.32
C VAL A 87 -0.53 -1.25 -9.84
N ALA A 88 -0.52 0.01 -9.38
CA ALA A 88 0.48 1.00 -9.80
C ALA A 88 1.89 0.66 -9.33
N GLY A 89 2.06 0.28 -8.06
CA GLY A 89 3.37 -0.16 -7.53
C GLY A 89 3.83 -1.47 -8.16
N ALA A 90 2.92 -2.40 -8.47
CA ALA A 90 3.27 -3.58 -9.27
C ALA A 90 3.80 -3.21 -10.67
N ALA A 91 3.19 -2.23 -11.34
CA ALA A 91 3.65 -1.75 -12.65
C ALA A 91 5.03 -1.06 -12.57
N TRP A 92 5.26 -0.22 -11.55
CA TRP A 92 6.56 0.40 -11.31
C TRP A 92 7.65 -0.63 -10.98
N TYR A 93 7.33 -1.62 -10.15
CA TYR A 93 8.26 -2.69 -9.82
C TYR A 93 8.58 -3.56 -11.05
N SER A 94 7.58 -3.83 -11.89
CA SER A 94 7.77 -4.52 -13.17
C SER A 94 8.75 -3.78 -14.10
N GLU A 95 8.64 -2.44 -14.15
CA GLU A 95 9.54 -1.61 -14.93
C GLU A 95 10.97 -1.63 -14.38
N LEU A 96 11.15 -1.51 -13.06
CA LEU A 96 12.45 -1.64 -12.41
C LEU A 96 13.09 -3.01 -12.68
N LEU A 97 12.30 -4.08 -12.64
CA LEU A 97 12.79 -5.41 -12.95
C LEU A 97 13.17 -5.55 -14.42
N LYS A 98 12.43 -4.95 -15.36
CA LYS A 98 12.77 -4.95 -16.79
C LYS A 98 14.12 -4.26 -17.04
N GLN A 99 14.39 -3.15 -16.36
CA GLN A 99 15.66 -2.43 -16.46
C GLN A 99 16.83 -3.24 -15.89
N ARG A 100 16.62 -3.92 -14.76
CA ARG A 100 17.68 -4.69 -14.10
C ARG A 100 17.92 -6.06 -14.75
N PHE A 101 16.88 -6.67 -15.30
CA PHE A 101 16.91 -8.00 -15.91
C PHE A 101 16.29 -7.95 -17.32
N PRO A 102 17.07 -7.53 -18.34
CA PRO A 102 16.55 -7.34 -19.70
C PRO A 102 15.97 -8.60 -20.34
N ASN A 103 16.43 -9.79 -19.92
CA ASN A 103 15.98 -11.08 -20.45
C ASN A 103 14.83 -11.71 -19.64
N ARG A 104 14.22 -10.98 -18.69
CA ARG A 104 13.11 -11.52 -17.91
C ARG A 104 11.86 -11.67 -18.79
N ALA A 105 11.02 -12.65 -18.47
CA ALA A 105 9.70 -12.77 -19.09
C ALA A 105 8.88 -11.51 -18.79
N GLU A 106 8.18 -11.00 -19.82
CA GLU A 106 7.31 -9.85 -19.64
C GLU A 106 6.10 -10.21 -18.77
N ASP A 107 5.70 -9.30 -17.89
CA ASP A 107 4.45 -9.41 -17.13
C ASP A 107 3.41 -8.40 -17.64
N SER A 108 2.17 -8.60 -17.22
CA SER A 108 1.03 -7.77 -17.61
C SER A 108 0.80 -6.58 -16.68
N SER A 109 1.63 -6.34 -15.67
CA SER A 109 1.36 -5.34 -14.62
C SER A 109 1.26 -3.93 -15.20
N ARG A 110 2.16 -3.56 -16.13
CA ARG A 110 2.13 -2.26 -16.82
C ARG A 110 0.86 -2.08 -17.66
N VAL A 111 0.51 -3.09 -18.44
CA VAL A 111 -0.69 -3.07 -19.30
C VAL A 111 -1.95 -2.94 -18.45
N MET A 112 -2.03 -3.68 -17.35
CA MET A 112 -3.16 -3.64 -16.42
C MET A 112 -3.31 -2.27 -15.76
N ASN A 113 -2.21 -1.63 -15.35
CA ASN A 113 -2.24 -0.28 -14.80
C ASN A 113 -2.71 0.75 -15.84
N THR A 114 -2.21 0.68 -17.07
CA THR A 114 -2.64 1.58 -18.16
C THR A 114 -4.12 1.37 -18.50
N ALA A 115 -4.58 0.13 -18.59
CA ALA A 115 -5.98 -0.20 -18.85
C ALA A 115 -6.91 0.37 -17.76
N LEU A 116 -6.52 0.24 -16.49
CA LEU A 116 -7.27 0.82 -15.38
C LEU A 116 -7.32 2.35 -15.45
N GLY A 117 -6.23 3.01 -15.82
CA GLY A 117 -6.19 4.46 -16.04
C GLY A 117 -7.14 4.91 -17.16
N ILE A 118 -7.12 4.22 -18.31
CA ILE A 118 -8.02 4.50 -19.43
C ILE A 118 -9.49 4.29 -19.03
N ALA A 119 -9.79 3.20 -18.32
CA ALA A 119 -11.14 2.93 -17.83
C ALA A 119 -11.66 4.07 -16.92
N HIS A 120 -10.82 4.57 -16.00
CA HIS A 120 -11.19 5.71 -15.16
C HIS A 120 -11.47 6.98 -15.98
N LEU A 121 -10.64 7.28 -16.99
CA LEU A 121 -10.87 8.45 -17.86
C LEU A 121 -12.20 8.33 -18.61
N ILE A 122 -12.56 7.14 -19.10
CA ILE A 122 -13.84 6.88 -19.75
C ILE A 122 -14.99 7.12 -18.77
N ILE A 123 -14.89 6.60 -17.54
CA ILE A 123 -15.93 6.80 -16.51
C ILE A 123 -16.12 8.30 -16.22
N ILE A 124 -15.03 9.05 -16.03
CA ILE A 124 -15.07 10.50 -15.80
C ILE A 124 -15.75 11.22 -16.98
N LEU A 125 -15.40 10.85 -18.22
CA LEU A 125 -16.02 11.42 -19.41
C LEU A 125 -17.53 11.15 -19.47
N LEU A 126 -17.96 9.91 -19.19
CA LEU A 126 -19.37 9.54 -19.19
C LEU A 126 -20.15 10.28 -18.09
N ILE A 127 -19.56 10.44 -16.90
CA ILE A 127 -20.14 11.24 -15.81
C ILE A 127 -20.29 12.70 -16.26
N ALA A 128 -19.25 13.30 -16.84
CA ALA A 128 -19.32 14.68 -17.32
C ALA A 128 -20.41 14.88 -18.37
N LEU A 129 -20.45 14.01 -19.39
CA LEU A 129 -21.47 14.05 -20.45
C LEU A 129 -22.89 13.85 -19.90
N GLY A 130 -23.07 12.93 -18.95
CA GLY A 130 -24.37 12.69 -18.32
C GLY A 130 -24.88 13.87 -17.48
N ASN A 131 -23.97 14.67 -16.89
CA ASN A 131 -24.31 15.83 -16.08
C ASN A 131 -24.46 17.14 -16.90
N LEU A 132 -24.01 17.17 -18.16
CA LEU A 132 -24.09 18.36 -19.02
C LEU A 132 -25.51 18.95 -19.14
N PRO A 133 -26.59 18.16 -19.40
CA PRO A 133 -27.94 18.73 -19.49
C PRO A 133 -28.40 19.37 -18.18
N GLY A 134 -28.04 18.79 -17.03
CA GLY A 134 -28.35 19.34 -15.71
C GLY A 134 -27.65 20.67 -15.45
N LEU A 135 -26.38 20.78 -15.83
CA LEU A 135 -25.62 22.04 -15.77
C LEU A 135 -26.23 23.12 -16.66
N ILE A 136 -26.56 22.79 -17.91
CA ILE A 136 -27.20 23.72 -18.85
C ILE A 136 -28.57 24.19 -18.31
N GLY A 137 -29.34 23.30 -17.69
CA GLY A 137 -30.62 23.62 -17.08
C GLY A 137 -30.52 24.51 -15.83
N LEU A 138 -29.42 24.42 -15.06
CA LEU A 138 -29.15 25.30 -13.92
C LEU A 138 -28.86 26.74 -14.38
N PHE A 139 -28.04 26.92 -15.41
CA PHE A 139 -27.75 28.26 -15.97
C PHE A 139 -29.01 28.95 -16.53
N HIS A 140 -29.90 28.20 -17.18
CA HIS A 140 -31.17 28.76 -17.67
C HIS A 140 -32.18 29.11 -16.56
N ARG A 141 -32.02 28.59 -15.35
CA ARG A 141 -32.88 28.91 -14.20
C ARG A 141 -32.42 30.17 -13.46
N GLU A 142 -31.11 30.42 -13.38
CA GLU A 142 -30.57 31.67 -12.82
C GLU A 142 -30.91 32.88 -13.69
N GLU A 143 -30.94 32.76 -15.03
CA GLU A 143 -31.35 33.87 -15.92
C GLU A 143 -32.84 34.23 -15.81
N ARG A 144 -33.66 33.41 -15.16
CA ARG A 144 -35.12 33.62 -15.01
C ARG A 144 -35.55 34.03 -13.59
N ALA A 145 -34.61 34.12 -12.65
CA ALA A 145 -34.84 34.58 -11.27
C ALA A 145 -34.43 36.05 -11.13
#